data_AF-A0A221P8L3-F1
#
_entry.id   AF-A0A221P8L3-F1
#
_cell.length_a   1.000
_cell.length_b   1.000
_cell.length_c   1.000
_cell.angle_alpha   90.00
_cell.angle_beta   90.00
_cell.angle_gamma   90.00
#
_symmetry.space_group_name_H-M   'P 1'
#
loop_
_entity.id
_entity.type
_entity.pdbx_description
1 polymer ?
#
loop_
_entity_poly.entity_id
_entity_poly.type
_entity_poly.pdbx_seq_one_letter_code
_entity_poly.pdbx_strand_id
1 'polypeptide(L)'
;MGIDEAKHAVRDQVWRLLEREGAAPEGSYGKIPGFYGAELTAARLAETPEWQAARTIKANPDWAQLPVRTRALRDGKLLYMAVPRMASEQPFFLLDPETLELPPEEAAEKSGAKECARRIGVEEMRPIDMVICGSVAVNRSGARIGKGAGYSDLEVALLIEAGLVTDETVIVAPVHSLQVVDDEIPETPHDFSVDLIVTTDEIIHCPDQRRPSGILWGDLTAEKIAAIPVLAARGY
;
A
#
# COMPACT_ATOMS: atom_id res chain seq x y z
N MET A 1 -6.16 -27.50 -1.93
CA MET A 1 -5.18 -26.44 -1.69
C MET A 1 -5.82 -25.47 -0.71
N GLY A 2 -5.19 -25.23 0.43
CA GLY A 2 -5.67 -24.21 1.38
C GLY A 2 -5.56 -22.82 0.77
N ILE A 3 -6.31 -21.85 1.29
CA ILE A 3 -6.28 -20.47 0.76
C ILE A 3 -4.88 -19.85 0.82
N ASP A 4 -4.11 -20.13 1.87
CA ASP A 4 -2.73 -19.65 2.01
C ASP A 4 -1.78 -20.27 0.99
N GLU A 5 -1.95 -21.56 0.69
CA GLU A 5 -1.19 -22.26 -0.36
C GLU A 5 -1.52 -21.67 -1.74
N ALA A 6 -2.80 -21.38 -2.00
CA ALA A 6 -3.24 -20.75 -3.25
C ALA A 6 -2.65 -19.34 -3.41
N LYS A 7 -2.74 -18.52 -2.35
CA LYS A 7 -2.12 -17.20 -2.27
C LYS A 7 -0.59 -17.30 -2.48
N HIS A 8 0.07 -18.30 -1.88
CA HIS A 8 1.51 -18.51 -2.06
C HIS A 8 1.87 -18.88 -3.50
N ALA A 9 1.10 -19.76 -4.14
CA ALA A 9 1.32 -20.16 -5.53
C ALA A 9 1.28 -18.97 -6.49
N VAL A 10 0.31 -18.06 -6.34
CA VAL A 10 0.24 -16.82 -7.15
C VAL A 10 1.46 -15.94 -6.94
N ARG A 11 1.90 -15.75 -5.69
CA ARG A 11 3.11 -14.96 -5.39
C ARG A 11 4.35 -15.55 -6.04
N ASP A 12 4.53 -16.86 -5.93
CA ASP A 12 5.68 -17.58 -6.47
C ASP A 12 5.69 -17.55 -8.01
N GLN A 13 4.53 -17.74 -8.64
CA GLN A 13 4.36 -17.61 -10.10
C GLN A 13 4.80 -16.23 -10.60
N VAL A 14 4.29 -15.15 -10.00
CA VAL A 14 4.62 -13.78 -10.43
C VAL A 14 6.09 -13.45 -10.15
N TRP A 15 6.62 -13.88 -9.00
CA TRP A 15 8.03 -13.67 -8.71
C TRP A 15 8.96 -14.36 -9.71
N ARG A 16 8.69 -15.62 -10.04
CA ARG A 16 9.47 -16.35 -11.07
C ARG A 16 9.38 -15.68 -12.44
N LEU A 17 8.21 -15.14 -12.79
CA LEU A 17 8.03 -14.39 -14.03
C LEU A 17 8.88 -13.12 -14.04
N LEU A 18 8.82 -12.31 -12.97
CA LEU A 18 9.61 -11.08 -12.86
C LEU A 18 11.12 -11.34 -12.91
N GLU A 19 11.59 -12.41 -12.27
CA GLU A 19 13.00 -12.81 -12.31
C GLU A 19 13.42 -13.28 -13.71
N ARG A 20 12.59 -14.11 -14.36
CA ARG A 20 12.86 -14.63 -15.71
C ARG A 20 12.95 -13.50 -16.74
N GLU A 21 12.09 -12.50 -16.63
CA GLU A 21 12.05 -11.36 -17.56
C GLU A 21 12.99 -10.22 -17.15
N GLY A 22 13.70 -10.33 -16.03
CA GLY A 22 14.60 -9.28 -15.53
C GLY A 22 13.87 -7.96 -15.18
N ALA A 23 12.58 -8.04 -14.83
CA ALA A 23 11.72 -6.88 -14.60
C ALA A 23 11.83 -6.31 -13.17
N ALA A 24 12.44 -7.05 -12.25
CA ALA A 24 12.69 -6.64 -10.87
C ALA A 24 14.20 -6.69 -10.55
N PRO A 25 14.69 -5.84 -9.63
CA PRO A 25 16.08 -5.92 -9.19
C PRO A 25 16.42 -7.28 -8.58
N GLU A 26 17.63 -7.76 -8.81
CA GLU A 26 18.12 -9.03 -8.26
C GLU A 26 18.00 -9.08 -6.72
N GLY A 27 17.65 -10.25 -6.16
CA GLY A 27 17.49 -10.42 -4.70
C GLY A 27 16.24 -9.75 -4.11
N SER A 28 15.26 -9.42 -4.95
CA SER A 28 13.99 -8.83 -4.49
C SER A 28 12.92 -9.85 -4.09
N TYR A 29 13.09 -11.13 -4.43
CA TYR A 29 12.14 -12.21 -4.15
C TYR A 29 11.60 -12.17 -2.71
N GLY A 30 10.28 -12.33 -2.57
CA GLY A 30 9.59 -12.34 -1.28
C GLY A 30 9.27 -10.95 -0.70
N LYS A 31 9.63 -9.86 -1.38
CA LYS A 31 9.24 -8.49 -1.01
C LYS A 31 7.96 -8.06 -1.77
N ILE A 32 7.57 -6.80 -1.64
CA ILE A 32 6.76 -6.17 -2.68
C ILE A 32 7.71 -5.92 -3.87
N PRO A 33 7.39 -6.37 -5.10
CA PRO A 33 8.26 -6.20 -6.24
C PRO A 33 8.52 -4.72 -6.53
N GLY A 34 9.78 -4.31 -6.35
CA GLY A 34 10.29 -3.15 -7.06
C GLY A 34 10.46 -3.54 -8.53
N PHE A 35 10.26 -2.59 -9.43
CA PHE A 35 10.36 -2.84 -10.86
C PHE A 35 10.96 -1.65 -11.59
N TYR A 36 11.63 -1.92 -12.71
CA TYR A 36 12.16 -0.87 -13.57
C TYR A 36 11.00 -0.11 -14.25
N GLY A 37 11.01 1.21 -14.14
CA GLY A 37 9.94 2.07 -14.67
C GLY A 37 8.90 2.51 -13.63
N ALA A 38 9.11 2.25 -12.33
CA ALA A 38 8.22 2.72 -11.27
C ALA A 38 8.03 4.26 -11.27
N GLU A 39 9.03 5.03 -11.71
CA GLU A 39 8.93 6.48 -11.92
C GLU A 39 7.94 6.85 -13.02
N LEU A 40 7.91 6.07 -14.12
CA LEU A 40 6.94 6.27 -15.21
C LEU A 40 5.53 5.90 -14.75
N THR A 41 5.39 4.83 -13.97
CA THR A 41 4.12 4.47 -13.33
C THR A 41 3.63 5.58 -12.40
N ALA A 42 4.51 6.18 -11.59
CA ALA A 42 4.17 7.31 -10.74
C ALA A 42 3.80 8.57 -11.54
N ALA A 43 4.50 8.84 -12.64
CA ALA A 43 4.16 9.94 -13.53
C ALA A 43 2.79 9.76 -14.17
N ARG A 44 2.46 8.54 -14.64
CA ARG A 44 1.15 8.20 -15.21
C ARG A 44 0.03 8.28 -14.19
N LEU A 45 0.25 7.77 -12.97
CA LEU A 45 -0.71 7.96 -11.87
C LEU A 45 -0.95 9.46 -11.64
N ALA A 46 0.09 10.29 -11.74
CA ALA A 46 -0.07 11.71 -11.56
C ALA A 46 -0.90 12.41 -12.65
N GLU A 47 -1.14 11.77 -13.80
CA GLU A 47 -1.99 12.31 -14.87
C GLU A 47 -3.48 12.03 -14.65
N THR A 48 -3.85 11.18 -13.67
CA THR A 48 -5.25 10.79 -13.47
C THR A 48 -6.04 11.86 -12.71
N PRO A 49 -7.35 12.01 -12.99
CA PRO A 49 -8.20 12.96 -12.26
C PRO A 49 -8.24 12.68 -10.76
N GLU A 50 -8.20 11.41 -10.35
CA GLU A 50 -8.17 10.99 -8.94
C GLU A 50 -6.94 11.53 -8.23
N TRP A 51 -5.75 11.44 -8.86
CA TRP A 51 -4.52 12.01 -8.28
C TRP A 51 -4.57 13.53 -8.22
N GLN A 52 -5.05 14.18 -9.28
CA GLN A 52 -5.14 15.64 -9.33
C GLN A 52 -6.08 16.20 -8.26
N ALA A 53 -7.17 15.49 -7.97
CA ALA A 53 -8.12 15.85 -6.91
C ALA A 53 -7.58 15.57 -5.50
N ALA A 54 -6.78 14.51 -5.33
CA ALA A 54 -6.29 14.08 -4.02
C ALA A 54 -5.34 15.10 -3.36
N ARG A 55 -5.53 15.35 -2.07
CA ARG A 55 -4.70 16.24 -1.24
C ARG A 55 -3.98 15.48 -0.13
N THR A 56 -4.59 14.40 0.35
CA THR A 56 -4.06 13.54 1.41
C THR A 56 -3.85 12.13 0.90
N ILE A 57 -2.59 11.68 0.93
CA ILE A 57 -2.17 10.37 0.43
C ILE A 57 -1.69 9.51 1.60
N LYS A 58 -2.11 8.24 1.65
CA LYS A 58 -1.44 7.22 2.48
C LYS A 58 -0.69 6.26 1.58
N ALA A 59 0.59 5.99 1.84
CA ALA A 59 1.37 5.04 1.04
C ALA A 59 2.12 4.02 1.89
N ASN A 60 2.18 2.76 1.44
CA ASN A 60 3.07 1.77 2.06
C ASN A 60 4.53 2.18 1.90
N PRO A 61 5.42 1.79 2.84
CA PRO A 61 6.81 2.25 2.86
C PRO A 61 7.75 1.48 1.91
N ASP A 62 7.29 0.42 1.24
CA ASP A 62 8.12 -0.41 0.36
C ASP A 62 8.74 0.41 -0.79
N TRP A 63 9.90 -0.04 -1.28
CA TRP A 63 10.70 0.69 -2.27
C TRP A 63 9.95 0.88 -3.59
N ALA A 64 9.11 -0.09 -3.98
CA ALA A 64 8.25 -0.01 -5.15
C ALA A 64 7.32 1.21 -5.16
N GLN A 65 6.95 1.73 -4.00
CA GLN A 65 6.07 2.89 -3.85
C GLN A 65 6.85 4.20 -3.63
N LEU A 66 8.18 4.17 -3.53
CA LEU A 66 9.01 5.37 -3.31
C LEU A 66 8.76 6.44 -4.39
N PRO A 67 8.73 6.12 -5.71
CA PRO A 67 8.48 7.16 -6.72
C PRO A 67 7.12 7.85 -6.56
N VAL A 68 6.08 7.11 -6.17
CA VAL A 68 4.74 7.69 -5.91
C VAL A 68 4.76 8.59 -4.66
N ARG A 69 5.45 8.18 -3.59
CA ARG A 69 5.61 9.01 -2.38
C ARG A 69 6.37 10.30 -2.67
N THR A 70 7.49 10.21 -3.38
CA THR A 70 8.25 11.37 -3.83
C THR A 70 7.39 12.30 -4.68
N ARG A 71 6.60 11.74 -5.61
CA ARG A 71 5.69 12.53 -6.44
C ARG A 71 4.61 13.21 -5.63
N ALA A 72 4.00 12.54 -4.64
CA ALA A 72 3.01 13.13 -3.74
C ALA A 72 3.57 14.39 -3.05
N LEU A 73 4.76 14.28 -2.48
CA LEU A 73 5.41 15.39 -1.79
C LEU A 73 5.76 16.54 -2.74
N ARG A 74 6.29 16.24 -3.93
CA ARG A 74 6.57 17.25 -4.97
C ARG A 74 5.31 17.97 -5.46
N ASP A 75 4.18 17.26 -5.51
CA ASP A 75 2.89 17.81 -5.90
C ASP A 75 2.16 18.51 -4.72
N GLY A 76 2.83 18.72 -3.59
CA GLY A 76 2.28 19.45 -2.44
C GLY A 76 1.20 18.68 -1.67
N LYS A 77 1.18 17.36 -1.77
CA LYS A 77 0.18 16.51 -1.08
C LYS A 77 0.68 16.09 0.29
N LEU A 78 -0.22 16.14 1.28
CA LEU A 78 0.04 15.62 2.62
C LEU A 78 0.23 14.10 2.54
N LEU A 79 1.34 13.58 3.06
CA LEU A 79 1.67 12.17 2.95
C LEU A 79 1.73 11.49 4.32
N TYR A 80 0.95 10.44 4.47
CA TYR A 80 1.04 9.48 5.56
C TYR A 80 1.76 8.22 5.10
N MET A 81 2.84 7.85 5.79
CA MET A 81 3.55 6.60 5.51
C MET A 81 3.51 5.68 6.72
N ALA A 82 3.16 4.41 6.53
CA ALA A 82 3.13 3.46 7.63
C ALA A 82 4.53 3.24 8.23
N VAL A 83 4.61 3.26 9.56
CA VAL A 83 5.78 2.80 10.31
C VAL A 83 5.92 1.29 10.06
N PRO A 84 7.10 0.78 9.65
CA PRO A 84 7.26 -0.62 9.32
C PRO A 84 6.74 -1.57 10.41
N ARG A 85 5.86 -2.49 10.01
CA ARG A 85 5.19 -3.47 10.88
C ARG A 85 4.25 -2.86 11.93
N MET A 86 3.88 -1.58 11.80
CA MET A 86 3.05 -0.86 12.77
C MET A 86 3.59 -0.98 14.21
N ALA A 87 4.92 -0.97 14.35
CA ALA A 87 5.62 -1.29 15.61
C ALA A 87 5.57 -0.15 16.66
N SER A 88 4.48 0.62 16.69
CA SER A 88 4.25 1.75 17.59
C SER A 88 2.75 2.04 17.69
N GLU A 89 2.30 2.61 18.81
CA GLU A 89 0.93 3.14 18.98
C GLU A 89 0.62 4.32 18.06
N GLN A 90 1.67 4.96 17.54
CA GLN A 90 1.62 5.97 16.50
C GLN A 90 2.16 5.36 15.19
N PRO A 91 1.33 4.56 14.47
CA PRO A 91 1.79 3.70 13.39
C PRO A 91 2.02 4.44 12.06
N PHE A 92 1.91 5.76 12.00
CA PHE A 92 2.10 6.54 10.78
C PHE A 92 3.12 7.66 10.97
N PHE A 93 3.97 7.86 9.96
CA PHE A 93 4.76 9.07 9.78
C PHE A 93 3.91 10.12 9.06
N LEU A 94 3.95 11.36 9.55
CA LEU A 94 3.36 12.53 8.90
C LEU A 94 4.45 13.31 8.15
N LEU A 95 4.33 13.39 6.84
CA LEU A 95 5.20 14.14 5.94
C LEU A 95 4.37 15.25 5.29
N ASP A 96 4.55 16.48 5.76
CA ASP A 96 3.87 17.66 5.23
C ASP A 96 4.85 18.46 4.34
N PRO A 97 4.59 18.59 3.03
CA PRO A 97 5.44 19.35 2.11
C PRO A 97 5.74 20.78 2.56
N GLU A 98 4.86 21.42 3.33
CA GLU A 98 5.05 22.78 3.82
C GLU A 98 6.09 22.87 4.95
N THR A 99 6.36 21.76 5.64
CA THR A 99 7.26 21.70 6.81
C THR A 99 8.39 20.68 6.64
N LEU A 100 8.65 20.18 5.44
CA LEU A 100 9.71 19.20 5.20
C LEU A 100 11.09 19.81 5.47
N GLU A 101 11.88 19.11 6.28
CA GLU A 101 13.28 19.46 6.58
C GLU A 101 14.26 18.85 5.56
N LEU A 102 13.82 17.80 4.86
CA LEU A 102 14.60 17.08 3.84
C LEU A 102 13.97 17.26 2.45
N PRO A 103 14.76 17.12 1.37
CA PRO A 103 14.21 17.02 0.02
C PRO A 103 13.14 15.92 -0.08
N PRO A 104 12.09 16.09 -0.92
CA PRO A 104 11.02 15.09 -1.08
C PRO A 104 11.50 13.66 -1.33
N GLU A 105 12.60 13.50 -2.07
CA GLU A 105 13.20 12.21 -2.41
C GLU A 105 13.72 11.49 -1.17
N GLU A 106 14.41 12.22 -0.30
CA GLU A 106 14.99 11.72 0.94
C GLU A 106 13.90 11.50 1.99
N ALA A 107 12.99 12.47 2.15
CA ALA A 107 11.89 12.42 3.11
C ALA A 107 10.93 11.25 2.84
N ALA A 108 10.71 10.89 1.57
CA ALA A 108 9.87 9.77 1.17
C ALA A 108 10.50 8.39 1.42
N GLU A 109 11.80 8.31 1.71
CA GLU A 109 12.44 7.06 2.10
C GLU A 109 12.09 6.63 3.52
N LYS A 110 12.24 5.33 3.81
CA LYS A 110 12.03 4.80 5.17
C LYS A 110 12.99 5.43 6.18
N SER A 111 14.24 5.62 5.78
CA SER A 111 15.30 6.25 6.56
C SER A 111 14.99 7.72 6.81
N GLY A 112 14.74 8.49 5.74
CA GLY A 112 14.48 9.91 5.85
C GLY A 112 13.20 10.22 6.63
N ALA A 113 12.09 9.50 6.40
CA ALA A 113 10.90 9.67 7.21
C ALA A 113 11.13 9.33 8.68
N LYS A 114 11.94 8.31 8.98
CA LYS A 114 12.28 7.98 10.38
C LYS A 114 13.09 9.10 11.05
N GLU A 115 13.88 9.84 10.28
CA GLU A 115 14.74 10.94 10.74
C GLU A 115 13.95 12.24 10.93
N CYS A 116 13.17 12.66 9.93
CA CYS A 116 12.53 13.98 9.90
C CYS A 116 11.04 13.98 10.26
N ALA A 117 10.34 12.85 10.11
CA ALA A 117 8.88 12.84 10.24
C ALA A 117 8.42 12.54 11.67
N ARG A 118 7.40 13.29 12.11
CA ARG A 118 6.71 13.00 13.36
C ARG A 118 5.88 11.72 13.21
N ARG A 119 5.88 10.87 14.24
CA ARG A 119 4.94 9.76 14.33
C ARG A 119 3.61 10.24 14.90
N ILE A 120 2.52 9.77 14.33
CA ILE A 120 1.16 10.11 14.73
C ILE A 120 0.26 8.87 14.81
N GLY A 121 -0.77 8.97 15.64
CA GLY A 121 -1.89 8.03 15.68
C GLY A 121 -3.00 8.44 14.70
N VAL A 122 -3.99 7.57 14.51
CA VAL A 122 -5.14 7.88 13.62
C VAL A 122 -5.95 9.08 14.09
N GLU A 123 -5.96 9.37 15.39
CA GLU A 123 -6.71 10.51 15.96
C GLU A 123 -6.19 11.88 15.47
N GLU A 124 -4.95 11.93 14.98
CA GLU A 124 -4.33 13.15 14.44
C GLU A 124 -4.36 13.21 12.90
N MET A 125 -4.87 12.17 12.24
CA MET A 125 -4.89 12.08 10.78
C MET A 125 -6.08 12.83 10.19
N ARG A 126 -5.90 13.34 8.97
CA ARG A 126 -6.98 13.87 8.13
C ARG A 126 -7.57 12.73 7.28
N PRO A 127 -8.83 12.85 6.83
CA PRO A 127 -9.41 11.92 5.85
C PRO A 127 -8.48 11.72 4.65
N ILE A 128 -8.39 10.47 4.20
CA ILE A 128 -7.47 10.05 3.14
C ILE A 128 -8.22 10.03 1.82
N ASP A 129 -7.71 10.79 0.85
CA ASP A 129 -8.28 10.83 -0.50
C ASP A 129 -7.79 9.62 -1.30
N MET A 130 -6.55 9.20 -1.10
CA MET A 130 -5.96 8.08 -1.84
C MET A 130 -5.01 7.21 -1.02
N VAL A 131 -5.14 5.90 -1.17
CA VAL A 131 -4.24 4.88 -0.58
C VAL A 131 -3.39 4.24 -1.68
N ILE A 132 -2.08 4.29 -1.54
CA ILE A 132 -1.11 3.60 -2.40
C ILE A 132 -0.65 2.32 -1.71
N CYS A 133 -1.04 1.18 -2.28
CA CYS A 133 -0.73 -0.12 -1.73
C CYS A 133 0.31 -0.88 -2.57
N GLY A 134 1.25 -1.55 -1.89
CA GLY A 134 2.18 -2.45 -2.54
C GLY A 134 1.56 -3.83 -2.76
N SER A 135 1.68 -4.34 -3.98
CA SER A 135 1.13 -5.64 -4.38
C SER A 135 2.21 -6.49 -5.06
N VAL A 136 2.17 -7.81 -4.84
CA VAL A 136 2.93 -8.80 -5.61
C VAL A 136 2.20 -9.10 -6.91
N ALA A 137 0.89 -9.35 -6.86
CA ALA A 137 0.04 -9.51 -8.02
C ALA A 137 -1.27 -8.74 -7.85
N VAL A 138 -1.86 -8.38 -8.98
CA VAL A 138 -3.20 -7.80 -9.10
C VAL A 138 -3.89 -8.40 -10.31
N ASN A 139 -5.21 -8.35 -10.39
CA ASN A 139 -5.94 -8.70 -11.61
C ASN A 139 -6.93 -7.58 -11.99
N ARG A 140 -7.53 -7.68 -13.17
CA ARG A 140 -8.39 -6.63 -13.72
C ARG A 140 -9.72 -6.41 -12.99
N SER A 141 -10.09 -7.26 -12.02
CA SER A 141 -11.23 -7.01 -11.13
C SER A 141 -10.86 -6.19 -9.90
N GLY A 142 -9.58 -5.85 -9.72
CA GLY A 142 -9.09 -5.11 -8.56
C GLY A 142 -8.64 -6.02 -7.41
N ALA A 143 -8.76 -7.34 -7.53
CA ALA A 143 -8.20 -8.24 -6.52
C ALA A 143 -6.68 -8.07 -6.47
N ARG A 144 -6.11 -8.17 -5.28
CA ARG A 144 -4.68 -7.99 -5.07
C ARG A 144 -4.13 -8.97 -4.06
N ILE A 145 -2.82 -9.21 -4.15
CA ILE A 145 -2.09 -10.00 -3.17
C ILE A 145 -0.80 -9.29 -2.79
N GLY A 146 -0.62 -9.02 -1.50
CA GLY A 146 0.64 -8.49 -0.95
C GLY A 146 1.67 -9.59 -0.70
N LYS A 147 2.78 -9.25 -0.03
CA LYS A 147 3.86 -10.21 0.35
C LYS A 147 3.49 -11.25 1.42
N GLY A 148 2.27 -11.21 1.96
CA GLY A 148 1.75 -12.23 2.89
C GLY A 148 1.87 -11.93 4.39
N ALA A 149 2.42 -10.77 4.78
CA ALA A 149 2.55 -10.40 6.20
C ALA A 149 1.27 -9.79 6.83
N GLY A 150 0.25 -9.50 6.03
CA GLY A 150 -1.05 -8.95 6.47
C GLY A 150 -1.04 -7.52 7.01
N TYR A 151 0.10 -6.82 7.01
CA TYR A 151 0.18 -5.46 7.57
C TYR A 151 -0.60 -4.43 6.74
N SER A 152 -0.58 -4.51 5.40
CA SER A 152 -1.32 -3.54 4.58
C SER A 152 -2.82 -3.66 4.76
N ASP A 153 -3.33 -4.89 4.88
CA ASP A 153 -4.75 -5.17 5.16
C ASP A 153 -5.15 -4.60 6.52
N LEU A 154 -4.33 -4.82 7.55
CA LEU A 154 -4.53 -4.24 8.88
C LEU A 154 -4.44 -2.71 8.91
N GLU A 155 -3.50 -2.11 8.17
CA GLU A 155 -3.36 -0.67 8.06
C GLU A 155 -4.62 -0.04 7.46
N VAL A 156 -5.17 -0.63 6.39
CA VAL A 156 -6.40 -0.14 5.77
C VAL A 156 -7.61 -0.38 6.68
N ALA A 157 -7.74 -1.56 7.27
CA ALA A 157 -8.80 -1.87 8.21
C ALA A 157 -8.82 -0.91 9.42
N LEU A 158 -7.66 -0.59 9.98
CA LEU A 158 -7.51 0.38 11.07
C LEU A 158 -8.00 1.78 10.66
N LEU A 159 -7.68 2.20 9.43
CA LEU A 159 -8.08 3.50 8.90
C LEU A 159 -9.56 3.55 8.53
N ILE A 160 -10.15 2.43 8.11
CA ILE A 160 -11.60 2.28 7.89
C ILE A 160 -12.34 2.41 9.23
N GLU A 161 -11.92 1.68 10.27
CA GLU A 161 -12.55 1.81 11.60
C GLU A 161 -12.47 3.23 12.16
N ALA A 162 -11.38 3.94 11.87
CA ALA A 162 -11.20 5.33 12.26
C ALA A 162 -11.99 6.34 11.40
N GLY A 163 -12.70 5.88 10.36
CA GLY A 163 -13.43 6.74 9.41
C GLY A 163 -12.54 7.58 8.49
N LEU A 164 -11.26 7.23 8.38
CA LEU A 164 -10.26 7.95 7.56
C LEU A 164 -10.19 7.42 6.13
N VAL A 165 -10.53 6.15 5.93
CA VAL A 165 -10.72 5.52 4.61
C VAL A 165 -12.21 5.19 4.48
N THR A 166 -12.85 5.71 3.44
CA THR A 166 -14.28 5.52 3.15
C THR A 166 -14.45 5.08 1.70
N ASP A 167 -15.66 4.77 1.26
CA ASP A 167 -15.94 4.39 -0.14
C ASP A 167 -15.52 5.47 -1.17
N GLU A 168 -15.36 6.73 -0.73
CA GLU A 168 -14.86 7.84 -1.55
C GLU A 168 -13.33 7.81 -1.72
N THR A 169 -12.59 7.14 -0.83
CA THR A 169 -11.13 7.01 -0.91
C THR A 169 -10.73 6.13 -2.08
N VAL A 170 -9.82 6.59 -2.93
CA VAL A 170 -9.31 5.79 -4.07
C VAL A 170 -8.11 4.95 -3.64
N ILE A 171 -8.17 3.63 -3.83
CA ILE A 171 -7.10 2.69 -3.53
C ILE A 171 -6.39 2.29 -4.82
N VAL A 172 -5.08 2.51 -4.87
CA VAL A 172 -4.25 2.33 -6.06
C VAL A 172 -3.17 1.27 -5.82
N ALA A 173 -2.97 0.39 -6.81
CA ALA A 173 -1.80 -0.49 -6.92
C ALA A 173 -0.91 -0.06 -8.10
N PRO A 174 0.19 0.66 -7.85
CA PRO A 174 1.23 0.87 -8.85
C PRO A 174 2.09 -0.39 -8.96
N VAL A 175 2.11 -1.02 -10.14
CA VAL A 175 2.77 -2.31 -10.37
C VAL A 175 3.42 -2.37 -11.76
N HIS A 176 4.29 -3.36 -11.98
CA HIS A 176 4.72 -3.73 -13.32
C HIS A 176 3.60 -4.46 -14.07
N SER A 177 3.56 -4.38 -15.41
CA SER A 177 2.55 -5.08 -16.22
C SER A 177 2.53 -6.60 -16.00
N LEU A 178 3.69 -7.22 -15.81
CA LEU A 178 3.83 -8.65 -15.45
C LEU A 178 3.22 -9.04 -14.08
N GLN A 179 2.90 -8.07 -13.23
CA GLN A 179 2.19 -8.33 -11.97
C GLN A 179 0.67 -8.30 -12.16
N VAL A 180 0.17 -7.89 -13.33
CA VAL A 180 -1.23 -7.97 -13.71
C VAL A 180 -1.48 -9.37 -14.26
N VAL A 181 -2.18 -10.21 -13.49
CA VAL A 181 -2.51 -11.59 -13.87
C VAL A 181 -3.92 -11.67 -14.41
N ASP A 182 -4.14 -12.60 -15.34
CA ASP A 182 -5.48 -12.90 -15.86
C ASP A 182 -6.24 -13.88 -14.96
N ASP A 183 -5.51 -14.64 -14.14
CA ASP A 183 -6.08 -15.62 -13.21
C ASP A 183 -6.83 -14.95 -12.03
N GLU A 184 -7.75 -15.70 -11.45
CA GLU A 184 -8.42 -15.30 -10.21
C GLU A 184 -7.41 -15.28 -9.05
N ILE A 185 -7.44 -14.20 -8.26
CA ILE A 185 -6.62 -14.09 -7.06
C ILE A 185 -7.47 -14.55 -5.86
N PRO A 186 -7.04 -15.55 -5.09
CA PRO A 186 -7.78 -16.01 -3.92
C PRO A 186 -7.80 -14.93 -2.81
N GLU A 187 -8.99 -14.66 -2.28
CA GLU A 187 -9.24 -13.59 -1.31
C GLU A 187 -9.91 -14.09 -0.03
N THR A 188 -9.64 -13.40 1.07
CA THR A 188 -10.23 -13.58 2.40
C THR A 188 -11.07 -12.36 2.80
N PRO A 189 -11.99 -12.47 3.78
CA PRO A 189 -12.85 -11.35 4.19
C PRO A 189 -12.12 -10.09 4.70
N HIS A 190 -10.88 -10.21 5.16
CA HIS A 190 -10.06 -9.07 5.57
C HIS A 190 -9.27 -8.42 4.41
N ASP A 191 -9.24 -9.02 3.23
CA ASP A 191 -8.59 -8.41 2.06
C ASP A 191 -9.44 -7.25 1.54
N PHE A 192 -8.78 -6.31 0.85
CA PHE A 192 -9.42 -5.23 0.13
C PHE A 192 -9.00 -5.22 -1.35
N SER A 193 -9.91 -4.82 -2.23
CA SER A 193 -9.62 -4.58 -3.65
C SER A 193 -9.08 -3.17 -3.88
N VAL A 194 -8.39 -2.99 -5.00
CA VAL A 194 -7.97 -1.68 -5.50
C VAL A 194 -9.01 -1.16 -6.48
N ASP A 195 -9.14 0.16 -6.55
CA ASP A 195 -9.98 0.88 -7.52
C ASP A 195 -9.21 1.18 -8.81
N LEU A 196 -7.88 1.27 -8.71
CA LEU A 196 -7.00 1.61 -9.82
C LEU A 196 -5.73 0.75 -9.81
N ILE A 197 -5.41 0.16 -10.95
CA ILE A 197 -4.10 -0.44 -11.22
C ILE A 197 -3.39 0.44 -12.21
N VAL A 198 -2.16 0.84 -11.89
CA VAL A 198 -1.35 1.66 -12.79
C VAL A 198 -0.06 0.93 -13.12
N THR A 199 0.22 0.81 -14.40
CA THR A 199 1.46 0.23 -14.94
C THR A 199 2.25 1.28 -15.70
N THR A 200 3.37 0.85 -16.30
CA THR A 200 4.20 1.70 -17.18
C THR A 200 3.55 1.98 -18.54
N ASP A 201 2.42 1.35 -18.87
CA ASP A 201 1.75 1.42 -20.16
C ASP A 201 0.22 1.58 -20.07
N GLU A 202 -0.41 1.24 -18.95
CA GLU A 202 -1.87 1.16 -18.82
C GLU A 202 -2.35 1.74 -17.48
N ILE A 203 -3.61 2.23 -17.48
CA ILE A 203 -4.40 2.52 -16.28
C ILE A 203 -5.64 1.64 -16.37
N ILE A 204 -5.89 0.83 -15.34
CA ILE A 204 -7.02 -0.08 -15.29
C ILE A 204 -7.91 0.32 -14.11
N HIS A 205 -9.12 0.80 -14.42
CA HIS A 205 -10.16 1.08 -13.45
C HIS A 205 -10.89 -0.21 -13.05
N CYS A 206 -10.96 -0.46 -11.75
CA CYS A 206 -11.54 -1.66 -11.16
C CYS A 206 -12.84 -1.28 -10.42
N PRO A 207 -14.03 -1.56 -10.98
CA PRO A 207 -15.29 -1.05 -10.43
C PRO A 207 -15.76 -1.81 -9.18
N ASP A 208 -15.26 -3.03 -8.96
CA ASP A 208 -15.74 -3.92 -7.89
C ASP A 208 -15.01 -3.64 -6.56
N GLN A 209 -15.55 -2.68 -5.81
CA GLN A 209 -15.05 -2.33 -4.49
C GLN A 209 -15.37 -3.43 -3.46
N ARG A 210 -14.33 -3.98 -2.84
CA ARG A 210 -14.40 -4.82 -1.65
C ARG A 210 -13.46 -4.30 -0.60
N ARG A 211 -13.99 -4.02 0.58
CA ARG A 211 -13.23 -3.53 1.73
C ARG A 211 -13.80 -4.19 2.98
N PRO A 212 -12.97 -4.54 3.97
CA PRO A 212 -13.48 -5.00 5.24
C PRO A 212 -14.23 -3.86 5.94
N SER A 213 -15.20 -4.18 6.80
CA SER A 213 -15.90 -3.18 7.61
C SER A 213 -15.05 -2.57 8.73
N GLY A 214 -13.80 -3.04 8.86
CA GLY A 214 -12.89 -2.71 9.94
C GLY A 214 -11.93 -3.86 10.22
N ILE A 215 -11.36 -3.90 11.42
CA ILE A 215 -10.46 -4.97 11.84
C ILE A 215 -11.29 -6.20 12.19
N LEU A 216 -11.01 -7.32 11.51
CA LEU A 216 -11.60 -8.61 11.83
C LEU A 216 -10.84 -9.26 12.99
N TRP A 217 -11.14 -8.83 14.22
CA TRP A 217 -10.46 -9.30 15.44
C TRP A 217 -10.48 -10.82 15.61
N GLY A 218 -11.55 -11.50 15.16
CA GLY A 218 -11.66 -12.97 15.21
C GLY A 218 -10.65 -13.71 14.32
N ASP A 219 -10.08 -13.03 13.32
CA ASP A 219 -9.07 -13.60 12.41
C ASP A 219 -7.64 -13.37 12.93
N LEU A 220 -7.46 -12.61 14.02
CA LEU A 220 -6.14 -12.26 14.55
C LEU A 220 -5.74 -13.17 15.70
N THR A 221 -4.51 -13.70 15.64
CA THR A 221 -3.91 -14.40 16.78
C THR A 221 -3.52 -13.41 17.87
N ALA A 222 -3.51 -13.86 19.14
CA ALA A 222 -3.03 -13.05 20.25
C ALA A 222 -1.58 -12.55 20.04
N GLU A 223 -0.74 -13.37 19.42
CA GLU A 223 0.63 -13.01 19.03
C GLU A 223 0.66 -11.86 18.03
N LYS A 224 -0.25 -11.86 17.04
CA LYS A 224 -0.35 -10.81 16.03
C LYS A 224 -0.82 -9.49 16.66
N ILE A 225 -1.78 -9.54 17.57
CA ILE A 225 -2.27 -8.38 18.32
C ILE A 225 -1.13 -7.79 19.17
N ALA A 226 -0.43 -8.63 19.95
CA ALA A 226 0.67 -8.20 20.79
C ALA A 226 1.86 -7.63 20.01
N ALA A 227 2.09 -8.09 18.78
CA ALA A 227 3.13 -7.57 17.90
C ALA A 227 2.83 -6.18 17.32
N ILE A 228 1.58 -5.70 17.40
CA ILE A 228 1.13 -4.42 16.84
C ILE A 228 0.57 -3.54 17.97
N PRO A 229 1.38 -2.65 18.56
CA PRO A 229 1.00 -1.89 19.75
C PRO A 229 -0.31 -1.11 19.64
N VAL A 230 -0.60 -0.51 18.47
CA VAL A 230 -1.87 0.20 18.26
C VAL A 230 -3.09 -0.73 18.34
N LEU A 231 -2.94 -2.01 17.96
CA LEU A 231 -4.00 -3.00 18.12
C LEU A 231 -4.10 -3.45 19.58
N ALA A 232 -2.97 -3.71 20.24
CA ALA A 232 -2.96 -4.08 21.66
C ALA A 232 -3.59 -3.01 22.57
N ALA A 233 -3.40 -1.73 22.25
CA ALA A 233 -4.02 -0.62 22.98
C ALA A 233 -5.53 -0.47 22.73
N ARG A 234 -6.03 -1.01 21.60
CA ARG A 234 -7.44 -0.99 21.20
C ARG A 234 -8.18 -2.29 21.54
N GLY A 235 -7.45 -3.38 21.69
CA GLY A 235 -7.99 -4.72 21.92
C GLY A 235 -8.76 -4.77 23.23
N TYR A 236 -10.07 -5.00 23.11
CA TYR A 236 -10.97 -5.37 24.20
C TYR A 236 -10.51 -6.65 24.90
#